data_AF-A0A367YKC9-F1
#
_entry.id   AF-A0A367YKC9-F1
#
_cell.length_a   1.000
_cell.length_b   1.000
_cell.length_c   1.000
_cell.angle_alpha   90.00
_cell.angle_beta   90.00
_cell.angle_gamma   90.00
#
_symmetry.space_group_name_H-M   'P 1'
#
loop_
_entity.id
_entity.type
_entity.pdbx_description
1 polymer ?
#
loop_
_entity_poly.entity_id
_entity_poly.type
_entity_poly.pdbx_seq_one_letter_code
_entity_poly.pdbx_strand_id
1 'polypeptide(L)'
;MKDRILSLIESVIYKDLIWLQPSSGGSRVDLPIVISTQALRHVLQTLLLFKQARISASKDSTIKCQHNSVGSFWEVTIGDCHASVVESILASQMSIEKIRFRGSILNTVQLKGDYANGLITCCPEDLAEFVKSVLSCPVHESIDVFPIESAYQLMPLNKVVSTPSEPSYVTTTMNLPERQVSAILGPNGDTLNSIRFQSKCWIKVFSPVNKPQWRPSKNNLQRIQITGARENIGIAMVEINRICGMAR
;
A
#
# COMPACT_ATOMS: atom_id res chain seq x y z
N MET A 1 -12.07 -33.81 16.14
CA MET A 1 -12.36 -32.36 16.17
C MET A 1 -11.50 -31.60 15.16
N LYS A 2 -10.18 -31.85 15.11
CA LYS A 2 -9.27 -31.30 14.09
C LYS A 2 -9.69 -31.63 12.65
N ASP A 3 -10.11 -32.86 12.36
CA ASP A 3 -10.49 -33.26 10.98
C ASP A 3 -11.72 -32.52 10.46
N ARG A 4 -12.68 -32.22 11.34
CA ARG A 4 -13.86 -31.39 10.98
C ARG A 4 -13.48 -29.94 10.71
N ILE A 5 -12.49 -29.40 11.42
CA ILE A 5 -11.99 -28.03 11.19
C ILE A 5 -11.25 -27.98 9.86
N LEU A 6 -10.41 -28.97 9.56
CA LEU A 6 -9.69 -29.06 8.30
C LEU A 6 -10.66 -29.18 7.11
N SER A 7 -11.69 -30.02 7.20
CA SER A 7 -12.69 -30.13 6.13
C SER A 7 -13.46 -28.82 5.91
N LEU A 8 -13.75 -28.09 6.99
CA LEU A 8 -14.36 -26.75 6.92
C LEU A 8 -13.43 -25.74 6.23
N ILE A 9 -12.14 -25.72 6.57
CA ILE A 9 -11.16 -24.82 5.95
C ILE A 9 -11.03 -25.13 4.45
N GLU A 10 -10.89 -26.39 4.08
CA GLU A 10 -10.81 -26.78 2.67
C GLU A 10 -12.09 -26.39 1.90
N SER A 11 -13.26 -26.38 2.54
CA SER A 11 -14.50 -25.93 1.89
C SER A 11 -14.58 -24.41 1.63
N VAL A 12 -13.74 -23.61 2.31
CA VAL A 12 -13.77 -22.14 2.19
C VAL A 12 -12.53 -21.55 1.52
N ILE A 13 -11.39 -22.25 1.51
CA ILE A 13 -10.14 -21.74 0.96
C ILE A 13 -10.18 -21.51 -0.55
N TYR A 14 -11.12 -22.17 -1.26
CA TYR A 14 -11.35 -21.98 -2.69
C TYR A 14 -12.29 -20.81 -3.02
N LYS A 15 -12.83 -20.12 -2.01
CA LYS A 15 -13.70 -18.95 -2.21
C LYS A 15 -12.86 -17.69 -2.30
N ASP A 16 -13.30 -16.70 -3.08
CA ASP A 16 -12.58 -15.41 -3.15
C ASP A 16 -12.73 -14.55 -1.89
N LEU A 17 -13.66 -14.92 -1.00
CA LEU A 17 -14.01 -14.14 0.17
C LEU A 17 -14.41 -15.04 1.33
N ILE A 18 -13.79 -14.80 2.49
CA ILE A 18 -14.07 -15.50 3.75
C ILE A 18 -14.35 -14.45 4.82
N TRP A 19 -15.47 -14.62 5.53
CA TRP A 19 -15.85 -13.80 6.65
C TRP A 19 -15.65 -14.57 7.96
N LEU A 20 -15.06 -13.91 8.94
CA LEU A 20 -14.79 -14.46 10.26
C LEU A 20 -15.41 -13.55 11.32
N GLN A 21 -16.27 -14.14 12.16
CA GLN A 21 -16.83 -13.46 13.33
C GLN A 21 -15.94 -13.75 14.54
N PRO A 22 -15.26 -12.74 15.13
CA PRO A 22 -14.50 -12.94 16.36
C PRO A 22 -15.43 -13.16 17.55
N SER A 23 -14.88 -13.83 18.56
CA SER A 23 -15.56 -14.16 19.83
C SER A 23 -15.76 -12.95 20.74
N SER A 24 -14.95 -11.90 20.58
CA SER A 24 -14.98 -10.66 21.37
C SER A 24 -14.43 -9.49 20.55
N GLY A 25 -14.99 -8.29 20.78
CA GLY A 25 -14.54 -7.02 20.20
C GLY A 25 -13.61 -6.24 21.14
N GLY A 26 -13.06 -5.13 20.67
CA GLY A 26 -12.33 -4.13 21.47
C GLY A 26 -11.09 -3.51 20.80
N SER A 27 -10.64 -3.99 19.65
CA SER A 27 -9.45 -3.49 18.95
C SER A 27 -9.62 -3.60 17.44
N ARG A 28 -8.98 -2.71 16.68
CA ARG A 28 -9.06 -2.68 15.22
C ARG A 28 -7.66 -2.64 14.63
N VAL A 29 -7.46 -3.33 13.51
CA VAL A 29 -6.24 -3.17 12.71
C VAL A 29 -6.58 -2.38 11.47
N ASP A 30 -5.95 -1.23 11.36
CA ASP A 30 -6.20 -0.27 10.31
C ASP A 30 -5.47 -0.60 8.99
N LEU A 31 -4.45 -1.45 9.05
CA LEU A 31 -3.67 -1.90 7.90
C LEU A 31 -4.06 -3.34 7.47
N PRO A 32 -4.36 -3.59 6.19
CA PRO A 32 -4.58 -4.94 5.69
C PRO A 32 -3.32 -5.81 5.82
N ILE A 33 -3.49 -7.01 6.39
CA ILE A 33 -2.42 -8.00 6.50
C ILE A 33 -2.37 -8.81 5.20
N VAL A 34 -1.20 -8.99 4.64
CA VAL A 34 -0.98 -9.77 3.42
C VAL A 34 -0.40 -11.13 3.77
N ILE A 35 -1.11 -12.20 3.39
CA ILE A 35 -0.75 -13.57 3.73
C ILE A 35 -0.88 -14.51 2.53
N SER A 36 -0.02 -15.53 2.47
CA SER A 36 -0.14 -16.63 1.51
C SER A 36 -1.31 -17.56 1.84
N THR A 37 -1.76 -18.35 0.87
CA THR A 37 -2.79 -19.38 1.09
C THR A 37 -2.38 -20.39 2.17
N GLN A 38 -1.09 -20.74 2.25
CA GLN A 38 -0.59 -21.65 3.28
C GLN A 38 -0.66 -21.01 4.68
N ALA A 39 -0.23 -19.76 4.83
CA ALA A 39 -0.33 -19.02 6.09
C ALA A 39 -1.80 -18.82 6.49
N LEU A 40 -2.69 -18.49 5.54
CA LEU A 40 -4.14 -18.37 5.82
C LEU A 40 -4.73 -19.67 6.35
N ARG A 41 -4.39 -20.83 5.76
CA ARG A 41 -4.84 -22.13 6.28
C ARG A 41 -4.43 -22.34 7.73
N HIS A 42 -3.18 -22.00 8.06
CA HIS A 42 -2.68 -22.10 9.42
C HIS A 42 -3.39 -21.14 10.38
N VAL A 43 -3.58 -19.88 9.97
CA VAL A 43 -4.33 -18.85 10.70
C VAL A 43 -5.77 -19.32 10.98
N LEU A 44 -6.50 -19.79 9.96
CA LEU A 44 -7.87 -20.29 10.11
C LEU A 44 -7.92 -21.48 11.08
N GLN A 45 -6.96 -22.40 10.97
CA GLN A 45 -6.86 -23.56 11.86
C GLN A 45 -6.66 -23.13 13.31
N THR A 46 -5.73 -22.20 13.58
CA THR A 46 -5.47 -21.65 14.92
C THR A 46 -6.73 -20.97 15.47
N LEU A 47 -7.32 -20.03 14.73
CA LEU A 47 -8.47 -19.25 15.18
C LEU A 47 -9.69 -20.13 15.49
N LEU A 48 -9.95 -21.15 14.67
CA LEU A 48 -11.08 -22.07 14.86
C LEU A 48 -10.82 -23.07 16.00
N LEU A 49 -9.59 -23.56 16.15
CA LEU A 49 -9.21 -24.50 17.20
C LEU A 49 -9.31 -23.86 18.59
N PHE A 50 -8.84 -22.62 18.72
CA PHE A 50 -8.91 -21.85 19.97
C PHE A 50 -10.24 -21.13 20.16
N LYS A 51 -11.22 -21.34 19.25
CA LYS A 51 -12.56 -20.71 19.28
C LYS A 51 -12.53 -19.18 19.35
N GLN A 52 -11.46 -18.57 18.85
CA GLN A 52 -11.27 -17.13 18.83
C GLN A 52 -12.10 -16.47 17.73
N ALA A 53 -12.35 -17.19 16.63
CA ALA A 53 -13.25 -16.77 15.56
C ALA A 53 -14.06 -17.95 15.03
N ARG A 54 -15.15 -17.64 14.32
CA ARG A 54 -15.98 -18.61 13.58
C ARG A 54 -16.16 -18.14 12.15
N ILE A 55 -16.15 -19.08 11.20
CA ILE A 55 -16.53 -18.78 9.81
C ILE A 55 -18.00 -18.35 9.80
N SER A 56 -18.25 -17.18 9.24
CA SER A 56 -19.56 -16.55 9.14
C SER A 56 -19.93 -16.36 7.68
N ALA A 57 -21.23 -16.30 7.40
CA ALA A 57 -21.77 -15.91 6.10
C ALA A 57 -22.27 -14.45 6.09
N SER A 58 -22.29 -13.77 7.25
CA SER A 58 -22.79 -12.40 7.35
C SER A 58 -21.73 -11.37 6.97
N LYS A 59 -22.17 -10.30 6.31
CA LYS A 59 -21.38 -9.08 6.02
C LYS A 59 -21.07 -8.26 7.27
N ASP A 60 -21.73 -8.53 8.40
CA ASP A 60 -21.48 -7.87 9.69
C ASP A 60 -20.23 -8.40 10.41
N SER A 61 -19.58 -9.40 9.82
CA SER A 61 -18.37 -10.01 10.38
C SER A 61 -17.20 -9.05 10.28
N THR A 62 -16.46 -8.91 11.38
CA THR A 62 -15.44 -7.87 11.49
C THR A 62 -14.11 -8.27 10.87
N ILE A 63 -13.83 -9.56 10.69
CA ILE A 63 -12.62 -10.04 10.00
C ILE A 63 -12.99 -10.52 8.60
N LYS A 64 -12.30 -9.97 7.61
CA LYS A 64 -12.52 -10.24 6.18
C LYS A 64 -11.23 -10.71 5.54
N CYS A 65 -11.22 -11.91 4.98
CA CYS A 65 -10.12 -12.39 4.15
C CYS A 65 -10.56 -12.38 2.69
N GLN A 66 -9.93 -11.55 1.87
CA GLN A 66 -10.21 -11.43 0.45
C GLN A 66 -9.03 -11.94 -0.37
N HIS A 67 -9.29 -12.83 -1.32
CA HIS A 67 -8.27 -13.33 -2.22
C HIS A 67 -7.95 -12.27 -3.29
N ASN A 68 -6.67 -12.00 -3.48
CA ASN A 68 -6.15 -11.17 -4.56
C ASN A 68 -5.61 -12.10 -5.64
N SER A 69 -6.41 -12.29 -6.71
CA SER A 69 -6.11 -13.18 -7.82
C SER A 69 -4.84 -12.78 -8.58
N VAL A 70 -4.53 -11.49 -8.62
CA VAL A 70 -3.38 -10.95 -9.36
C VAL A 70 -2.09 -11.21 -8.61
N GLY A 71 -2.10 -10.95 -7.31
CA GLY A 71 -0.94 -11.12 -6.45
C GLY A 71 -0.74 -12.55 -5.93
N SER A 72 -1.73 -13.43 -6.11
CA SER A 72 -1.77 -14.77 -5.50
C SER A 72 -1.55 -14.74 -3.98
N PHE A 73 -2.19 -13.78 -3.31
CA PHE A 73 -2.15 -13.63 -1.86
C PHE A 73 -3.53 -13.26 -1.32
N TRP A 74 -3.68 -13.31 -0.01
CA TRP A 74 -4.88 -12.91 0.71
C TRP A 74 -4.65 -11.62 1.45
N GLU A 75 -5.62 -10.73 1.36
CA GLU A 75 -5.69 -9.51 2.16
C GLU A 75 -6.67 -9.76 3.31
N VAL A 76 -6.16 -9.70 4.53
CA VAL A 76 -6.94 -9.86 5.76
C VAL A 76 -7.14 -8.49 6.38
N THR A 77 -8.38 -8.01 6.31
CA THR A 77 -8.82 -6.80 7.00
C THR A 77 -9.43 -7.19 8.33
N ILE A 78 -8.94 -6.58 9.41
CA ILE A 78 -9.38 -6.89 10.76
C ILE A 78 -10.06 -5.65 11.36
N GLY A 79 -11.38 -5.71 11.44
CA GLY A 79 -12.21 -4.74 12.16
C GLY A 79 -12.18 -4.99 13.67
N ASP A 80 -13.33 -4.76 14.33
CA ASP A 80 -13.48 -4.89 15.78
C ASP A 80 -13.25 -6.34 16.26
N CYS A 81 -12.11 -6.58 16.90
CA CYS A 81 -11.69 -7.87 17.46
C CYS A 81 -10.78 -7.67 18.68
N HIS A 82 -10.69 -8.65 19.57
CA HIS A 82 -9.77 -8.60 20.70
C HIS A 82 -8.30 -8.72 20.25
N ALA A 83 -7.36 -8.03 20.93
CA ALA A 83 -5.94 -8.02 20.57
C ALA A 83 -5.30 -9.42 20.47
N SER A 84 -5.78 -10.38 21.25
CA SER A 84 -5.32 -11.78 21.18
C SER A 84 -5.60 -12.47 19.84
N VAL A 85 -6.63 -12.02 19.11
CA VAL A 85 -6.93 -12.52 17.76
C VAL A 85 -5.86 -12.04 16.79
N VAL A 86 -5.48 -10.76 16.87
CA VAL A 86 -4.41 -10.17 16.06
C VAL A 86 -3.08 -10.87 16.34
N GLU A 87 -2.75 -11.06 17.62
CA GLU A 87 -1.55 -11.79 18.03
C GLU A 87 -1.53 -13.23 17.47
N SER A 88 -2.67 -13.93 17.53
CA SER A 88 -2.77 -15.31 17.01
C SER A 88 -2.62 -15.36 15.49
N ILE A 89 -3.14 -14.36 14.77
CA ILE A 89 -2.97 -14.23 13.31
C ILE A 89 -1.49 -14.00 12.97
N LEU A 90 -0.85 -13.02 13.64
CA LEU A 90 0.54 -12.67 13.37
C LEU A 90 1.50 -13.78 13.78
N ALA A 91 1.28 -14.44 14.92
CA ALA A 91 2.07 -15.61 15.33
C ALA A 91 1.95 -16.76 14.33
N SER A 92 0.73 -17.04 13.84
CA SER A 92 0.49 -18.09 12.84
C SER A 92 1.08 -17.74 11.47
N GLN A 93 1.12 -16.46 11.10
CA GLN A 93 1.82 -16.03 9.90
C GLN A 93 3.33 -16.21 10.07
N MET A 94 3.90 -15.71 11.16
CA MET A 94 5.33 -15.71 11.44
C MET A 94 5.96 -17.12 11.47
N SER A 95 5.19 -18.14 11.84
CA SER A 95 5.65 -19.54 11.81
C SER A 95 5.79 -20.11 10.39
N ILE A 96 5.18 -19.48 9.40
CA ILE A 96 5.17 -19.92 8.00
C ILE A 96 5.98 -18.97 7.10
N GLU A 97 5.82 -17.67 7.28
CA GLU A 97 6.42 -16.64 6.45
C GLU A 97 6.60 -15.30 7.20
N LYS A 98 7.34 -14.36 6.58
CA LYS A 98 7.50 -13.01 7.13
C LYS A 98 6.16 -12.29 7.20
N ILE A 99 5.98 -11.45 8.22
CA ILE A 99 4.78 -10.66 8.38
C ILE A 99 4.76 -9.57 7.31
N ARG A 100 3.63 -9.44 6.59
CA ARG A 100 3.48 -8.44 5.53
C ARG A 100 2.21 -7.64 5.74
N PHE A 101 2.30 -6.33 5.54
CA PHE A 101 1.16 -5.41 5.56
C PHE A 101 1.09 -4.62 4.25
N ARG A 102 -0.12 -4.27 3.81
CA ARG A 102 -0.31 -3.23 2.80
C ARG A 102 -0.38 -1.89 3.52
N GLY A 103 0.47 -0.94 3.12
CA GLY A 103 0.57 0.35 3.79
C GLY A 103 1.50 1.33 3.10
N SER A 104 1.80 2.44 3.76
CA SER A 104 2.71 3.47 3.25
C SER A 104 4.11 3.35 3.86
N ILE A 105 5.09 4.06 3.28
CA ILE A 105 6.43 4.17 3.85
C ILE A 105 6.45 4.80 5.26
N LEU A 106 5.43 5.60 5.61
CA LEU A 106 5.32 6.18 6.95
C LEU A 106 5.02 5.10 8.00
N ASN A 107 4.20 4.10 7.63
CA ASN A 107 3.90 2.96 8.49
C ASN A 107 5.16 2.08 8.71
N THR A 108 6.11 2.10 7.78
CA THR A 108 7.38 1.35 7.87
C THR A 108 8.23 1.79 9.06
N VAL A 109 8.25 3.09 9.38
CA VAL A 109 9.01 3.62 10.53
C VAL A 109 8.44 3.08 11.84
N GLN A 110 7.12 3.07 11.99
CA GLN A 110 6.44 2.57 13.19
C GLN A 110 6.55 1.05 13.32
N LEU A 111 6.42 0.33 12.21
CA LEU A 111 6.48 -1.13 12.19
C LEU A 111 7.92 -1.67 12.15
N LYS A 112 8.94 -0.81 12.05
CA LYS A 112 10.35 -1.18 11.87
C LYS A 112 10.55 -2.23 10.75
N GLY A 113 9.82 -2.06 9.65
CA GLY A 113 9.82 -2.99 8.52
C GLY A 113 10.63 -2.49 7.33
N ASP A 114 10.63 -3.28 6.25
CA ASP A 114 11.15 -2.90 4.94
C ASP A 114 10.00 -2.62 3.97
N TYR A 115 10.02 -1.47 3.31
CA TYR A 115 9.00 -1.10 2.32
C TYR A 115 9.42 -1.43 0.89
N ALA A 116 8.56 -2.18 0.19
CA ALA A 116 8.72 -2.44 -1.24
C ALA A 116 7.35 -2.60 -1.92
N ASN A 117 7.12 -1.86 -3.00
CA ASN A 117 5.94 -2.02 -3.87
C ASN A 117 4.58 -1.95 -3.11
N GLY A 118 4.44 -1.05 -2.14
CA GLY A 118 3.20 -0.93 -1.34
C GLY A 118 3.05 -1.94 -0.21
N LEU A 119 4.04 -2.82 -0.03
CA LEU A 119 4.09 -3.81 1.04
C LEU A 119 5.17 -3.45 2.06
N ILE A 120 4.85 -3.67 3.33
CA ILE A 120 5.75 -3.51 4.46
C ILE A 120 6.03 -4.91 4.99
N THR A 121 7.28 -5.37 4.88
CA THR A 121 7.71 -6.68 5.39
C THR A 121 8.36 -6.48 6.75
N CYS A 122 7.87 -7.18 7.77
CA CYS A 122 8.32 -7.05 9.15
C CYS A 122 8.82 -8.40 9.69
N CYS A 123 9.88 -8.35 10.49
CA CYS A 123 10.43 -9.49 11.23
C CYS A 123 10.57 -9.10 12.70
N PRO A 124 9.48 -9.09 13.48
CA PRO A 124 9.54 -8.67 14.88
C PRO A 124 10.31 -9.67 15.75
N GLU A 125 11.13 -9.17 16.68
CA GLU A 125 11.79 -9.98 17.70
C GLU A 125 10.85 -10.25 18.90
N ASP A 126 10.09 -9.22 19.32
CA ASP A 126 9.04 -9.32 20.34
C ASP A 126 7.65 -9.11 19.70
N LEU A 127 6.87 -10.19 19.63
CA LEU A 127 5.54 -10.16 19.04
C LEU A 127 4.55 -9.30 19.85
N ALA A 128 4.65 -9.29 21.18
CA ALA A 128 3.71 -8.57 22.03
C ALA A 128 3.90 -7.06 21.93
N GLU A 129 5.16 -6.59 21.85
CA GLU A 129 5.45 -5.18 21.54
C GLU A 129 5.02 -4.83 20.11
N PHE A 130 5.29 -5.72 19.16
CA PHE A 130 4.92 -5.51 17.76
C PHE A 130 3.40 -5.38 17.54
N VAL A 131 2.59 -6.22 18.21
CA VAL A 131 1.13 -6.14 18.17
C VAL A 131 0.65 -4.75 18.63
N LYS A 132 1.24 -4.16 19.67
CA LYS A 132 0.89 -2.79 20.12
C LYS A 132 1.23 -1.75 19.04
N SER A 133 2.37 -1.89 18.37
CA SER A 133 2.76 -1.02 17.26
C SER A 133 1.80 -1.14 16.07
N VAL A 134 1.33 -2.35 15.75
CA VAL A 134 0.34 -2.59 14.69
C VAL A 134 -1.01 -1.98 15.03
N LEU A 135 -1.50 -2.17 16.25
CA LEU A 135 -2.79 -1.64 16.72
C LEU A 135 -2.84 -0.11 16.81
N SER A 136 -1.69 0.53 17.02
CA SER A 136 -1.56 2.00 17.08
C SER A 136 -1.16 2.63 15.73
N CYS A 137 -1.08 1.84 14.66
CA CYS A 137 -0.58 2.30 13.37
C CYS A 137 -1.70 3.00 12.59
N PRO A 138 -1.59 4.30 12.31
CA PRO A 138 -2.65 5.03 11.61
C PRO A 138 -2.72 4.63 10.13
N VAL A 139 -3.93 4.64 9.57
CA VAL A 139 -4.08 4.58 8.11
C VAL A 139 -3.53 5.86 7.51
N HIS A 140 -2.44 5.74 6.77
CA HIS A 140 -2.07 6.75 5.80
C HIS A 140 -2.67 6.36 4.46
N GLU A 141 -3.28 7.31 3.74
CA GLU A 141 -3.73 7.07 2.37
C GLU A 141 -2.61 6.38 1.58
N SER A 142 -2.85 5.18 1.09
CA SER A 142 -1.97 4.46 0.17
C SER A 142 -2.45 4.70 -1.25
N ILE A 143 -1.53 4.84 -2.21
CA ILE A 143 -1.89 4.70 -3.61
C ILE A 143 -2.05 3.21 -3.86
N ASP A 144 -3.28 2.76 -4.13
CA ASP A 144 -3.47 1.41 -4.64
C ASP A 144 -2.92 1.34 -6.06
N VAL A 145 -1.70 0.82 -6.19
CA VAL A 145 -1.13 0.48 -7.50
C VAL A 145 -1.67 -0.87 -7.87
N PHE A 146 -2.81 -0.89 -8.53
CA PHE A 146 -3.26 -2.07 -9.24
C PHE A 146 -2.46 -2.16 -10.55
N PRO A 147 -1.84 -3.30 -10.87
CA PRO A 147 -1.35 -3.50 -12.23
C PRO A 147 -2.51 -3.34 -13.21
N ILE A 148 -2.25 -2.66 -14.33
CA ILE A 148 -3.25 -2.46 -15.38
C ILE A 148 -3.48 -3.83 -16.05
N GLU A 149 -4.60 -4.47 -15.75
CA GLU A 149 -4.96 -5.82 -16.23
C GLU A 149 -5.51 -5.79 -17.66
N SER A 150 -6.08 -4.66 -18.09
CA SER A 150 -6.51 -4.48 -19.48
C SER A 150 -6.57 -3.01 -19.87
N ALA A 151 -6.49 -2.75 -21.19
CA ALA A 151 -6.65 -1.41 -21.74
C ALA A 151 -8.02 -0.76 -21.43
N TYR A 152 -9.03 -1.54 -21.02
CA TYR A 152 -10.33 -1.01 -20.59
C TYR A 152 -10.25 -0.25 -19.26
N GLN A 153 -9.27 -0.55 -18.40
CA GLN A 153 -9.01 0.20 -17.16
C GLN A 153 -8.37 1.58 -17.43
N LEU A 154 -7.93 1.83 -18.67
CA LEU A 154 -7.40 3.11 -19.13
C LEU A 154 -8.48 4.01 -19.75
N MET A 155 -9.76 3.62 -19.67
CA MET A 155 -10.86 4.48 -20.10
C MET A 155 -10.82 5.79 -19.29
N PRO A 156 -10.68 6.96 -19.93
CA PRO A 156 -10.72 8.23 -19.23
C PRO A 156 -12.03 8.33 -18.48
N LEU A 157 -11.98 8.46 -17.15
CA LEU A 157 -13.17 8.75 -16.36
C LEU A 157 -13.60 10.18 -16.70
N ASN A 158 -14.44 10.33 -17.72
CA ASN A 158 -15.06 11.61 -18.09
C ASN A 158 -16.12 11.98 -17.06
N LYS A 159 -15.70 12.34 -15.84
CA LYS A 159 -16.40 13.26 -14.93
C LYS A 159 -15.60 13.40 -13.63
N VAL A 160 -14.96 14.56 -13.47
CA VAL A 160 -14.76 15.14 -12.15
C VAL A 160 -16.15 15.61 -11.69
N VAL A 161 -16.86 14.77 -10.93
CA VAL A 161 -17.97 15.25 -10.11
C VAL A 161 -17.35 15.64 -8.78
N SER A 162 -17.02 16.92 -8.67
CA SER A 162 -16.58 17.53 -7.43
C SER A 162 -17.65 17.31 -6.35
N THR A 163 -17.34 16.43 -5.40
CA THR A 163 -18.08 16.33 -4.13
C THR A 163 -17.49 17.31 -3.12
N PRO A 164 -18.24 17.78 -2.10
CA PRO A 164 -17.88 18.96 -1.30
C PRO A 164 -16.73 18.76 -0.30
N SER A 165 -16.04 17.62 -0.31
CA SER A 165 -14.99 17.27 0.64
C SER A 165 -13.64 16.93 -0.01
N GLU A 166 -13.43 17.25 -1.29
CA GLU A 166 -12.18 16.92 -1.95
C GLU A 166 -10.99 17.75 -1.40
N PRO A 167 -9.83 17.13 -1.17
CA PRO A 167 -8.61 17.86 -0.84
C PRO A 167 -8.32 18.84 -1.97
N SER A 168 -8.09 20.12 -1.66
CA SER A 168 -7.85 21.14 -2.68
C SER A 168 -6.58 20.80 -3.46
N TYR A 169 -6.74 20.26 -4.67
CA TYR A 169 -5.61 19.99 -5.56
C TYR A 169 -5.01 21.31 -6.01
N VAL A 170 -3.69 21.43 -5.87
CA VAL A 170 -2.92 22.59 -6.32
C VAL A 170 -1.95 22.12 -7.40
N THR A 171 -1.55 23.04 -8.27
CA THR A 171 -0.53 22.78 -9.29
C THR A 171 0.62 23.75 -9.09
N THR A 172 1.84 23.21 -9.00
CA THR A 172 3.08 23.98 -8.95
C THR A 172 3.93 23.64 -10.16
N THR A 173 4.65 24.63 -10.69
CA THR A 173 5.56 24.44 -11.81
C THR A 173 6.96 24.89 -11.45
N MET A 174 7.95 24.21 -12.02
CA MET A 174 9.37 24.53 -11.87
C MET A 174 10.07 24.41 -13.22
N ASN A 175 11.13 25.20 -13.40
CA ASN A 175 11.97 25.14 -14.59
C ASN A 175 13.37 24.74 -14.11
N LEU A 176 13.85 23.59 -14.57
CA LEU A 176 15.12 23.00 -14.14
C LEU A 176 16.03 22.74 -15.34
N PRO A 177 17.36 22.87 -15.20
CA PRO A 177 18.29 22.45 -16.23
C PRO A 177 18.07 20.99 -16.66
N GLU A 178 18.25 20.69 -17.95
CA GLU A 178 18.09 19.34 -18.51
C GLU A 178 18.83 18.27 -17.68
N ARG A 179 20.05 18.54 -17.20
CA ARG A 179 20.81 17.62 -16.34
C ARG A 179 20.05 17.23 -15.06
N GLN A 180 19.42 18.20 -14.41
CA GLN A 180 18.63 17.96 -13.21
C GLN A 180 17.34 17.22 -13.55
N VAL A 181 16.73 17.51 -14.70
CA VAL A 181 15.55 16.77 -15.17
C VAL A 181 15.91 15.31 -15.50
N SER A 182 17.05 15.05 -16.13
CA SER A 182 17.54 13.69 -16.37
C SER A 182 17.79 12.94 -15.06
N ALA A 183 18.33 13.61 -14.03
CA ALA A 183 18.51 13.01 -12.71
C ALA A 183 17.17 12.71 -12.01
N ILE A 184 16.18 13.59 -12.16
CA ILE A 184 14.81 13.37 -11.67
C ILE A 184 14.13 12.21 -12.39
N LEU A 185 14.31 12.10 -13.71
CA LEU A 185 13.82 10.96 -14.49
C LEU A 185 14.46 9.67 -13.99
N GLY A 186 15.78 9.67 -13.83
CA GLY A 186 16.54 8.48 -13.46
C GLY A 186 16.60 7.43 -14.58
N PRO A 187 17.31 6.32 -14.36
CA PRO A 187 17.33 5.21 -15.31
C PRO A 187 15.90 4.72 -15.56
N ASN A 188 15.50 4.60 -16.82
CA ASN A 188 14.18 4.15 -17.26
C ASN A 188 12.96 4.91 -16.68
N GLY A 189 13.16 6.09 -16.07
CA GLY A 189 12.09 6.83 -15.40
C GLY A 189 11.82 6.40 -13.94
N ASP A 190 12.62 5.49 -13.38
CA ASP A 190 12.39 4.87 -12.08
C ASP A 190 12.39 5.90 -10.94
N THR A 191 13.30 6.88 -10.99
CA THR A 191 13.37 7.94 -9.98
C THR A 191 12.12 8.79 -10.01
N LEU A 192 11.66 9.21 -11.20
CA LEU A 192 10.44 10.03 -11.33
C LEU A 192 9.21 9.24 -10.88
N ASN A 193 9.14 7.96 -11.22
CA ASN A 193 8.04 7.09 -10.79
C ASN A 193 8.03 6.91 -9.28
N SER A 194 9.20 6.77 -8.65
CA SER A 194 9.33 6.75 -7.19
C SER A 194 8.81 8.04 -6.56
N ILE A 195 9.20 9.22 -7.08
CA ILE A 195 8.71 10.51 -6.57
C ILE A 195 7.18 10.62 -6.72
N ARG A 196 6.63 10.26 -7.88
CA ARG A 196 5.17 10.26 -8.12
C ARG A 196 4.45 9.35 -7.12
N PHE A 197 5.01 8.17 -6.87
CA PHE A 197 4.43 7.20 -5.95
C PHE A 197 4.49 7.67 -4.49
N GLN A 198 5.63 8.23 -4.05
CA GLN A 198 5.81 8.72 -2.69
C GLN A 198 4.97 9.97 -2.40
N SER A 199 4.95 10.91 -3.34
CA SER A 199 4.26 12.19 -3.17
C SER A 199 2.78 12.15 -3.52
N LYS A 200 2.30 11.09 -4.17
CA LYS A 200 0.95 11.03 -4.78
C LYS A 200 0.62 12.20 -5.70
N CYS A 201 1.66 12.86 -6.21
CA CYS A 201 1.51 13.95 -7.13
C CYS A 201 1.59 13.44 -8.56
N TRP A 202 0.72 13.96 -9.41
CA TRP A 202 0.87 13.87 -10.84
C TRP A 202 2.00 14.79 -11.29
N ILE A 203 3.13 14.22 -11.67
CA ILE A 203 4.30 14.97 -12.11
C ILE A 203 4.44 14.84 -13.63
N LYS A 204 4.35 15.94 -14.35
CA LYS A 204 4.50 16.01 -15.81
C LYS A 204 5.79 16.74 -16.17
N VAL A 205 6.67 16.05 -16.88
CA VAL A 205 7.88 16.65 -17.48
C VAL A 205 7.54 17.03 -18.91
N PHE A 206 7.70 18.30 -19.25
CA PHE A 206 7.47 18.78 -20.62
C PHE A 206 8.75 18.65 -21.42
N SER A 207 8.69 18.08 -22.62
CA SER A 207 9.84 18.10 -23.52
C SER A 207 10.26 19.54 -23.84
N PRO A 208 11.57 19.81 -24.01
CA PRO A 208 12.01 21.09 -24.54
C PRO A 208 11.40 21.26 -25.94
N VAL A 209 10.39 22.13 -26.04
CA VAL A 209 9.67 22.40 -27.28
C VAL A 209 10.67 22.88 -28.34
N ASN A 210 10.67 22.23 -29.50
CA ASN A 210 11.26 22.66 -30.78
C ASN A 210 12.40 23.68 -30.67
N LYS A 211 13.64 23.22 -30.48
CA LYS A 211 14.81 24.04 -30.77
C LYS A 211 15.43 23.61 -32.09
N PRO A 212 15.63 24.52 -33.06
CA PRO A 212 16.42 24.21 -34.26
C PRO A 212 17.84 23.79 -33.82
N GLN A 213 18.40 22.78 -34.51
CA GLN A 213 19.58 21.99 -34.14
C GLN A 213 20.91 22.78 -33.92
N TRP A 214 20.91 24.11 -33.98
CA TRP A 214 22.10 24.95 -34.14
C TRP A 214 22.37 25.96 -33.03
N ARG A 215 21.92 25.72 -31.79
CA ARG A 215 22.38 26.50 -30.64
C ARG A 215 22.60 25.61 -29.41
N PRO A 216 23.86 25.33 -29.02
CA PRO A 216 24.15 24.77 -27.71
C PRO A 216 23.89 25.86 -26.67
N SER A 217 22.65 25.98 -26.26
CA SER A 217 22.26 26.90 -25.19
C SER A 217 22.67 26.27 -23.87
N LYS A 218 23.73 26.80 -23.26
CA LYS A 218 24.31 26.40 -21.96
C LYS A 218 23.31 26.41 -20.77
N ASN A 219 22.06 26.79 -20.99
CA ASN A 219 21.03 26.85 -19.96
C ASN A 219 19.65 26.40 -20.50
N ASN A 220 19.57 25.17 -21.01
CA ASN A 220 18.29 24.58 -21.38
C ASN A 220 17.51 24.23 -20.11
N LEU A 221 16.56 25.11 -19.76
CA LEU A 221 15.58 24.84 -18.72
C LEU A 221 14.41 24.07 -19.33
N GLN A 222 14.04 22.99 -18.65
CA GLN A 222 12.91 22.14 -18.96
C GLN A 222 11.86 22.28 -17.86
N ARG A 223 10.59 22.39 -18.27
CA ARG A 223 9.48 22.62 -17.34
C ARG A 223 9.00 21.29 -16.74
N ILE A 224 8.86 21.27 -15.43
CA ILE A 224 8.17 20.22 -14.68
C ILE A 224 6.94 20.82 -14.01
N GLN A 225 5.82 20.12 -14.09
CA GLN A 225 4.58 20.46 -13.40
C GLN A 225 4.24 19.37 -12.40
N ILE A 226 3.82 19.76 -11.21
CA ILE A 226 3.47 18.89 -10.10
C ILE A 226 2.05 19.26 -9.69
N THR A 227 1.12 18.31 -9.78
CA THR A 227 -0.29 18.50 -9.42
C THR A 227 -0.66 17.47 -8.37
N GLY A 228 -1.22 17.92 -7.24
CA GLY A 228 -1.57 17.04 -6.13
C GLY A 228 -2.27 17.81 -5.01
N ALA A 229 -2.68 17.10 -3.95
CA ALA A 229 -3.16 17.73 -2.73
C ALA A 229 -2.08 18.68 -2.15
N ARG A 230 -2.48 19.76 -1.49
CA ARG A 230 -1.56 20.81 -1.02
C ARG A 230 -0.45 20.26 -0.10
N GLU A 231 -0.82 19.35 0.79
CA GLU A 231 0.03 18.62 1.71
C GLU A 231 1.05 17.71 1.01
N ASN A 232 0.69 17.19 -0.17
CA ASN A 232 1.48 16.22 -0.94
C ASN A 232 2.52 16.89 -1.85
N ILE A 233 2.25 18.13 -2.31
CA ILE A 233 3.19 18.90 -3.13
C ILE A 233 4.51 19.13 -2.39
N GLY A 234 4.47 19.34 -1.07
CA GLY A 234 5.67 19.53 -0.25
C GLY A 234 6.63 18.33 -0.36
N ILE A 235 6.08 17.11 -0.36
CA ILE A 235 6.86 15.86 -0.46
C ILE A 235 7.56 15.78 -1.81
N ALA A 236 6.83 16.03 -2.91
CA ALA A 236 7.41 16.04 -4.26
C ALA A 236 8.53 17.07 -4.39
N MET A 237 8.31 18.28 -3.87
CA MET A 237 9.26 19.39 -3.97
C MET A 237 10.54 19.13 -3.16
N VAL A 238 10.43 18.57 -1.95
CA VAL A 238 11.60 18.22 -1.13
C VAL A 238 12.46 17.17 -1.84
N GLU A 239 11.83 16.11 -2.37
CA GLU A 239 12.57 15.03 -3.02
C GLU A 239 13.21 15.48 -4.34
N ILE A 240 12.49 16.27 -5.14
CA ILE A 240 13.05 16.87 -6.36
C ILE A 240 14.24 17.78 -6.00
N ASN A 241 14.10 18.67 -5.02
CA ASN A 241 15.19 19.56 -4.60
C ASN A 241 16.40 18.78 -4.07
N ARG A 242 16.18 17.68 -3.35
CA ARG A 242 17.25 16.78 -2.89
C ARG A 242 18.04 16.21 -4.08
N ILE A 243 17.35 15.66 -5.07
CA ILE A 243 17.96 15.10 -6.28
C ILE A 243 18.69 16.19 -7.08
N CYS A 244 18.08 17.36 -7.27
CA CYS A 244 18.69 18.49 -7.95
C CYS A 244 19.95 19.01 -7.22
N GLY A 245 19.95 18.98 -5.89
CA GLY A 245 21.10 19.37 -5.07
C GLY A 245 22.29 18.42 -5.21
N MET A 246 22.03 17.14 -5.48
CA MET A 246 23.06 16.12 -5.73
C MET A 246 23.56 16.12 -7.19
N ALA A 247 22.76 16.65 -8.12
CA ALA A 247 23.06 16.66 -9.56
C ALA A 247 23.89 17.90 -10.03
N ARG A 248 24.68 18.51 -9.13
CA ARG A 248 25.52 19.67 -9.44
C ARG A 248 26.65 19.32 -10.40
#